data_AF-A0A078BR80-F1
#
_entry.id   AF-A0A078BR80-F1
#
_cell.length_a   1.000
_cell.length_b   1.000
_cell.length_c   1.000
_cell.angle_alpha   90.00
_cell.angle_beta   90.00
_cell.angle_gamma   90.00
#
_symmetry.space_group_name_H-M   'P 1'
#
loop_
_entity.id
_entity.type
_entity.pdbx_description
1 polymer ?
#
loop_
_entity_poly.entity_id
_entity_poly.type
_entity_poly.pdbx_seq_one_letter_code
_entity_poly.pdbx_strand_id
1 'polypeptide(L)' 'MNDLLTLLHAADKLDSGRWLMRCPAHRGALASSLEVTLEAGRYHLVCMCGCAPDQILEAARRAISRPRE' A
#
# COMPACT_ATOMS: atom_id res chain seq x y z
N MET A 1 -2.77 -6.51 12.41
CA MET A 1 -2.35 -5.18 11.96
C MET A 1 -2.08 -5.27 10.47
N ASN A 2 -2.89 -4.60 9.67
CA ASN A 2 -2.67 -4.49 8.23
C ASN A 2 -1.76 -3.28 8.01
N ASP A 3 -0.51 -3.56 7.66
CA ASP A 3 0.68 -2.71 7.83
C ASP A 3 0.65 -1.41 6.99
N LEU A 4 -0.06 -1.43 5.85
CA LEU A 4 0.05 -0.37 4.84
C LEU A 4 -0.49 0.99 5.27
N LEU A 5 -1.70 1.07 5.82
CA LEU A 5 -2.26 2.38 6.16
C LEU A 5 -1.64 2.98 7.41
N THR A 6 -1.19 2.14 8.34
CA THR A 6 -0.40 2.60 9.47
C THR A 6 0.92 3.20 8.97
N LEU A 7 1.56 2.57 7.98
CA LEU A 7 2.75 3.13 7.32
C LEU A 7 2.45 4.42 6.56
N LEU A 8 1.35 4.49 5.80
CA LEU A 8 0.94 5.71 5.08
C LEU A 8 0.68 6.86 6.06
N HIS A 9 -0.12 6.66 7.11
CA HIS A 9 -0.39 7.69 8.13
C HIS A 9 0.86 8.07 8.93
N ALA A 10 1.78 7.13 9.20
CA ALA A 10 3.05 7.48 9.84
C ALA A 10 3.94 8.31 8.90
N ALA A 11 3.87 8.02 7.60
CA ALA A 11 4.59 8.75 6.56
C ALA A 11 4.01 10.13 6.29
N ASP A 12 2.78 10.45 6.69
CA ASP A 12 2.19 11.81 6.55
C ASP A 12 3.06 12.90 7.22
N LYS A 13 3.85 12.53 8.24
CA LYS A 13 4.82 13.42 8.89
C LYS A 13 6.20 13.47 8.22
N LEU A 14 6.41 12.68 7.18
CA LEU A 14 7.66 12.62 6.41
C LEU A 14 7.49 13.44 5.13
N ASP A 15 8.47 14.28 4.83
CA ASP A 15 8.50 15.05 3.58
C ASP A 15 8.58 14.12 2.35
N SER A 16 9.26 12.98 2.51
CA SER A 16 9.33 11.91 1.51
C SER A 16 9.68 10.56 2.14
N GLY A 17 9.34 9.46 1.46
CA GLY A 17 9.69 8.10 1.90
C GLY A 17 9.37 7.03 0.86
N ARG A 18 10.10 5.93 0.86
CA ARG A 18 9.88 4.79 -0.05
C ARG A 18 9.95 3.48 0.72
N TRP A 19 8.95 2.62 0.52
CA TRP A 19 8.95 1.28 1.10
C TRP A 19 8.34 0.25 0.17
N LEU A 20 8.76 -1.00 0.35
CA LEU A 20 8.28 -2.16 -0.37
C LEU A 20 7.37 -2.98 0.54
N MET A 21 6.24 -3.43 -0.01
CA MET A 21 5.29 -4.26 0.71
C MET A 21 4.50 -5.19 -0.23
N ARG A 22 3.61 -6.00 0.36
CA ARG A 22 2.75 -6.92 -0.39
C ARG A 22 1.62 -6.18 -1.05
N CYS A 23 1.44 -6.37 -2.36
CA CYS A 23 0.27 -5.80 -3.01
C CYS A 23 -1.02 -6.50 -2.53
N PRO A 24 -2.01 -5.73 -2.02
CA PRO A 24 -3.28 -6.31 -1.58
C PRO A 24 -4.12 -6.85 -2.75
N ALA A 25 -3.92 -6.34 -3.97
CA ALA A 25 -4.73 -6.70 -5.14
C ALA A 25 -4.57 -8.17 -5.59
N HIS A 26 -3.38 -8.77 -5.41
CA HIS A 26 -3.14 -10.18 -5.73
C HIS A 26 -3.06 -11.08 -4.50
N ARG A 27 -3.76 -10.71 -3.41
CA ARG A 27 -3.87 -11.49 -2.16
C ARG A 27 -2.51 -11.89 -1.56
N GLY A 28 -1.48 -11.07 -1.74
CA GLY A 28 -0.16 -11.33 -1.13
C GLY A 28 0.59 -12.54 -1.69
N ALA A 29 0.31 -12.97 -2.93
CA ALA A 29 1.04 -14.07 -3.59
C ALA A 29 2.57 -13.85 -3.68
N LEU A 30 3.03 -12.60 -3.58
CA LEU A 30 4.44 -12.23 -3.61
C LEU A 30 4.74 -11.25 -2.46
N ALA A 31 5.85 -11.51 -1.76
CA ALA A 31 6.17 -10.89 -0.47
C ALA A 31 6.50 -9.38 -0.55
N SER A 32 6.94 -8.87 -1.71
CA SER A 32 7.37 -7.48 -1.90
C SER A 32 7.11 -7.04 -3.36
N SER A 33 5.85 -6.84 -3.72
CA SER A 33 5.45 -6.54 -5.11
C SER A 33 4.82 -5.16 -5.29
N LEU A 34 4.61 -4.43 -4.20
CA LEU A 34 4.11 -3.07 -4.21
C LEU A 34 5.16 -2.14 -3.64
N GLU A 35 5.58 -1.20 -4.46
CA GLU A 35 6.34 -0.04 -4.03
C GLU A 35 5.38 1.11 -3.73
N VAL A 36 5.61 1.73 -2.58
CA VAL A 36 4.91 2.93 -2.15
C VAL A 36 5.94 4.01 -1.95
N THR A 37 5.76 5.10 -2.67
CA THR A 37 6.60 6.29 -2.58
C THR A 37 5.73 7.46 -2.14
N LEU A 38 6.16 8.17 -1.10
CA LEU A 38 5.62 9.46 -0.70
C LEU A 38 6.61 10.53 -1.15
N GLU A 39 6.15 11.47 -1.97
CA GLU A 39 6.92 12.64 -2.39
C GLU A 39 5.98 13.85 -2.43
N ALA A 40 6.36 14.95 -1.76
CA ALA A 40 5.59 16.20 -1.70
C ALA A 40 4.10 16.00 -1.32
N GLY A 41 3.84 15.13 -0.34
CA GLY A 41 2.49 14.81 0.15
C GLY A 41 1.65 13.95 -0.81
N ARG A 42 2.24 13.41 -1.89
CA ARG A 42 1.56 12.53 -2.84
C ARG A 42 2.10 11.11 -2.73
N TYR A 43 1.18 10.15 -2.69
CA TYR A 43 1.52 8.74 -2.74
C TYR A 43 1.51 8.23 -4.17
N HIS A 44 2.64 7.66 -4.58
CA HIS A 44 2.81 6.92 -5.82
C HIS A 44 2.85 5.43 -5.50
N LEU A 45 1.93 4.67 -6.11
CA LEU A 45 1.77 3.24 -5.91
C LEU A 45 2.17 2.51 -7.19
N VAL A 46 3.23 1.70 -7.13
CA VAL A 46 3.71 0.92 -8.28
C VAL A 46 3.75 -0.54 -7.91
N CYS A 47 2.90 -1.34 -8.54
CA CYS A 47 2.96 -2.78 -8.42
C CYS A 47 3.83 -3.38 -9.53
N MET A 48 4.89 -4.10 -9.14
CA MET A 48 5.81 -4.79 -10.07
C MET A 48 5.13 -5.94 -10.83
N CYS A 49 3.91 -6.33 -10.44
CA CYS A 49 3.10 -7.34 -11.11
C CYS A 49 2.05 -6.75 -12.06
N GLY A 50 2.02 -5.42 -12.24
CA GLY A 50 1.15 -4.75 -13.19
C GLY A 50 -0.27 -4.46 -12.69
N CYS A 51 -0.53 -4.52 -11.38
CA CYS A 51 -1.83 -4.09 -10.83
C CYS A 51 -2.05 -2.59 -11.04
N ALA A 52 -3.26 -2.23 -11.47
CA ALA A 52 -3.65 -0.83 -11.60
C ALA A 52 -3.79 -0.16 -10.21
N PRO A 53 -3.47 1.14 -10.08
CA PRO A 53 -3.59 1.88 -8.82
C PRO A 53 -4.97 1.77 -8.17
N ASP A 54 -6.04 1.83 -8.96
CA ASP A 54 -7.43 1.76 -8.48
C ASP A 54 -7.72 0.40 -7.80
N GLN A 55 -7.25 -0.69 -8.40
CA GLN A 55 -7.37 -2.04 -7.83
C GLN A 55 -6.58 -2.20 -6.53
N ILE A 56 -5.42 -1.56 -6.44
CA ILE A 56 -4.58 -1.57 -5.23
C ILE A 56 -5.32 -0.84 -4.10
N LEU A 57 -5.88 0.34 -4.38
CA LEU A 57 -6.62 1.14 -3.43
C LEU A 57 -7.92 0.46 -2.98
N GLU A 58 -8.71 -0.09 -3.89
CA GLU A 58 -9.90 -0.87 -3.56
C GLU A 58 -9.57 -2.06 -2.65
N ALA A 59 -8.53 -2.82 -2.98
CA ALA A 59 -8.10 -3.97 -2.20
C ALA A 59 -7.58 -3.56 -0.81
N ALA A 60 -6.82 -2.45 -0.74
CA ALA A 60 -6.38 -1.88 0.53
C ALA A 60 -7.59 -1.47 1.40
N ARG A 61 -8.60 -0.82 0.81
CA ARG A 61 -9.83 -0.40 1.50
C ARG A 61 -10.59 -1.60 2.07
N ARG A 62 -10.77 -2.66 1.27
CA ARG A 62 -11.42 -3.91 1.72
C ARG A 62 -10.66 -4.59 2.87
N ALA A 63 -9.34 -4.49 2.89
CA ALA A 63 -8.51 -5.08 3.95
C ALA A 63 -8.59 -4.32 5.28
N ILE A 64 -9.01 -3.05 5.29
CA ILE A 64 -9.28 -2.25 6.50
C ILE A 64 -10.68 -2.53 7.04
N SER A 65 -11.65 -2.69 6.15
CA SER A 65 -13.07 -2.85 6.51
C SER A 65 -13.43 -4.24 7.07
N ARG A 66 -12.54 -5.24 6.97
CA ARG A 66 -12.73 -6.52 7.66
C ARG A 66 -12.15 -6.43 9.08
N PRO A 67 -12.97 -6.44 10.14
CA PRO A 67 -12.44 -6.70 11.48
C PRO A 67 -11.77 -8.07 11.46
N ARG A 68 -10.56 -8.11 12.00
CA ARG A 68 -9.74 -9.30 12.10
C ARG A 68 -10.21 -10.03 13.35
N GLU A 69 -11.07 -11.03 13.18
CA GLU A 69 -11.40 -12.03 14.21
C GLU A 69 -10.17 -12.82 14.67
#